data_AF-A0A1F8H920-F1
#
_entry.id   AF-A0A1F8H920-F1
#
_cell.length_a   1.000
_cell.length_b   1.000
_cell.length_c   1.000
_cell.angle_alpha   90.00
_cell.angle_beta   90.00
_cell.angle_gamma   90.00
#
_symmetry.space_group_name_H-M   'P 1'
#
loop_
_entity.id
_entity.type
_entity.pdbx_description
1 polymer ?
#
loop_
_entity_poly.entity_id
_entity_poly.type
_entity_poly.pdbx_seq_one_letter_code
_entity_poly.pdbx_strand_id
1 'polypeptide(L)'
;MLGKQGNKRNGVSKAILERIYQTKYFDIPNLLNDILSLPQTLSKLQTNRRYYTKNTLQRFIDDGLVEFVLSKNSRKYLCLTKDGMKRLNRYRFDDYKIDKPFLWDGKWRLIIFDIKEIRRGDRNLMRHMLGEMGFKRLQNSVWVHPYGCEEMLNLLKINLGLNRDVLYLVVEKLENDKWLRSEFEL
;
A
#
# COMPACT_ATOMS: atom_id res chain seq x y z
N MET A 1 -26.92 1.91 -4.26
CA MET A 1 -26.72 0.73 -5.11
C MET A 1 -25.22 0.50 -5.30
N LEU A 2 -24.80 -0.77 -5.20
CA LEU A 2 -23.48 -1.33 -5.58
C LEU A 2 -22.24 -0.81 -4.83
N GLY A 3 -22.16 -1.08 -3.52
CA GLY A 3 -20.88 -1.15 -2.80
C GLY A 3 -20.08 -2.36 -3.31
N LYS A 4 -19.09 -2.09 -4.16
CA LYS A 4 -18.22 -3.12 -4.76
C LYS A 4 -17.54 -3.93 -3.67
N GLN A 5 -17.67 -5.25 -3.76
CA GLN A 5 -16.93 -6.23 -2.99
C GLN A 5 -15.41 -5.96 -3.11
N GLY A 6 -14.84 -5.31 -2.10
CA GLY A 6 -13.40 -5.29 -1.84
C GLY A 6 -12.89 -6.69 -1.50
N ASN A 7 -12.69 -7.45 -2.56
CA ASN A 7 -11.93 -8.69 -2.78
C ASN A 7 -11.32 -9.41 -1.54
N LYS A 8 -12.08 -10.35 -0.93
CA LYS A 8 -11.58 -11.31 0.09
C LYS A 8 -10.28 -12.06 -0.31
N ARG A 9 -9.98 -12.18 -1.62
CA ARG A 9 -8.74 -12.81 -2.15
C ARG A 9 -7.48 -11.96 -1.92
N ASN A 10 -7.61 -10.64 -1.80
CA ASN A 10 -6.48 -9.74 -1.55
C ASN A 10 -5.97 -9.85 -0.11
N GLY A 11 -6.85 -10.14 0.86
CA GLY A 11 -6.47 -10.26 2.27
C GLY A 11 -5.45 -11.38 2.55
N VAL A 12 -5.65 -12.57 1.96
CA VAL A 12 -4.71 -13.70 2.09
C VAL A 12 -3.37 -13.38 1.43
N SER A 13 -3.42 -12.81 0.23
CA SER A 13 -2.25 -12.42 -0.56
C SER A 13 -1.40 -11.38 0.18
N LYS A 14 -2.04 -10.37 0.76
CA LYS A 14 -1.41 -9.37 1.62
C LYS A 14 -0.76 -10.01 2.85
N ALA A 15 -1.50 -10.85 3.58
CA ALA A 15 -1.00 -11.48 4.80
C ALA A 15 0.24 -12.35 4.55
N ILE A 16 0.28 -13.11 3.44
CA ILE A 16 1.46 -13.90 3.05
C ILE A 16 2.67 -12.97 2.82
N LEU A 17 2.52 -11.92 2.01
CA LEU A 17 3.63 -11.00 1.73
C LEU A 17 4.07 -10.22 2.99
N GLU A 18 3.14 -9.80 3.85
CA GLU A 18 3.47 -9.13 5.12
C GLU A 18 4.28 -10.01 6.04
N ARG A 19 3.96 -11.31 6.11
CA ARG A 19 4.68 -12.24 6.97
C ARG A 19 6.11 -12.46 6.49
N ILE A 20 6.30 -12.57 5.18
CA ILE A 20 7.64 -12.67 4.56
C ILE A 20 8.44 -11.38 4.82
N TYR A 21 7.78 -10.21 4.71
CA TYR A 21 8.43 -8.92 4.97
C TYR A 21 8.91 -8.76 6.42
N GLN A 22 8.06 -9.05 7.41
CA GLN A 22 8.35 -8.82 8.83
C GLN A 22 9.56 -9.58 9.37
N THR A 23 9.85 -10.74 8.80
CA THR A 23 10.90 -11.63 9.29
C THR A 23 12.18 -11.58 8.47
N LYS A 24 12.21 -10.80 7.36
CA LYS A 24 13.26 -10.77 6.32
C LYS A 24 13.58 -12.12 5.66
N TYR A 25 13.42 -13.23 6.38
CA TYR A 25 13.75 -14.60 5.98
C TYR A 25 12.77 -15.55 6.68
N PHE A 26 11.93 -16.25 5.92
CA PHE A 26 11.04 -17.28 6.45
C PHE A 26 11.35 -18.66 5.86
N ASP A 27 11.44 -19.67 6.70
CA ASP A 27 11.45 -21.08 6.26
C ASP A 27 10.02 -21.52 5.86
N ILE A 28 9.85 -22.23 4.75
CA ILE A 28 8.55 -22.53 4.13
C ILE A 28 7.58 -23.23 5.09
N PRO A 29 7.97 -24.29 5.84
CA PRO A 29 7.06 -24.99 6.74
C PRO A 29 6.61 -24.09 7.90
N ASN A 30 7.53 -23.27 8.43
CA ASN A 30 7.23 -22.34 9.51
C ASN A 30 6.34 -21.20 9.00
N LEU A 31 6.53 -20.72 7.77
CA LEU A 31 5.72 -19.67 7.15
C LEU A 31 4.25 -20.11 7.04
N LEU A 32 4.02 -21.34 6.58
CA LEU A 32 2.66 -21.87 6.44
C LEU A 32 1.97 -22.02 7.80
N ASN A 33 2.68 -22.53 8.82
CA ASN A 33 2.10 -22.70 10.15
C ASN A 33 1.78 -21.37 10.82
N ASP A 34 2.66 -20.38 10.67
CA ASP A 34 2.47 -19.04 11.26
C ASP A 34 1.35 -18.25 10.58
N ILE A 35 1.18 -18.38 9.26
CA ILE A 35 0.06 -17.72 8.57
C ILE A 35 -1.27 -18.36 8.99
N LEU A 36 -1.29 -19.68 9.23
CA LEU A 36 -2.50 -20.38 9.65
C LEU A 36 -2.92 -20.03 11.08
N SER A 37 -2.00 -19.58 11.94
CA SER A 37 -2.26 -19.22 13.34
C SER A 37 -2.75 -17.78 13.57
N LEU A 38 -2.78 -16.92 12.53
CA LEU A 38 -3.15 -15.51 12.68
C LEU A 38 -4.65 -15.34 13.08
N PRO A 39 -4.97 -14.54 14.14
CA PRO A 39 -6.30 -14.57 14.74
C PRO A 39 -7.43 -13.83 14.00
N GLN A 40 -7.16 -12.94 13.03
CA GLN A 40 -8.16 -11.90 12.68
C GLN A 40 -8.58 -11.72 11.22
N THR A 41 -8.14 -12.51 10.25
CA THR A 41 -8.77 -12.46 8.91
C THR A 41 -8.96 -13.85 8.33
N LEU A 42 -10.04 -14.03 7.57
CA LEU A 42 -10.48 -15.25 6.89
C LEU A 42 -11.36 -16.17 7.75
N SER A 43 -12.60 -15.76 7.95
CA SER A 43 -13.67 -16.59 8.50
C SER A 43 -14.10 -17.70 7.52
N LYS A 44 -14.18 -18.92 8.08
CA LYS A 44 -14.82 -20.16 7.59
C LYS A 44 -14.15 -20.88 6.40
N LEU A 45 -13.52 -22.04 6.72
CA LEU A 45 -13.14 -23.23 5.92
C LEU A 45 -11.66 -23.63 6.14
N GLN A 46 -11.40 -24.49 7.13
CA GLN A 46 -10.04 -24.87 7.57
C GLN A 46 -9.30 -25.84 6.61
N THR A 47 -10.00 -26.68 5.85
CA THR A 47 -9.36 -27.72 5.01
C THR A 47 -8.85 -27.19 3.66
N ASN A 48 -9.51 -26.18 3.07
CA ASN A 48 -9.06 -25.51 1.84
C ASN A 48 -7.93 -24.48 2.05
N ARG A 49 -7.59 -24.19 3.32
CA ARG A 49 -6.68 -23.09 3.71
C ARG A 49 -5.22 -23.38 3.34
N ARG A 50 -4.71 -24.59 3.65
CA ARG A 50 -3.33 -25.00 3.32
C ARG A 50 -3.09 -25.02 1.81
N TYR A 51 -4.04 -25.55 1.06
CA TYR A 51 -3.97 -25.64 -0.40
C TYR A 51 -3.96 -24.24 -1.04
N TYR A 52 -4.85 -23.35 -0.60
CA TYR A 52 -4.91 -21.98 -1.11
C TYR A 52 -3.64 -21.18 -0.78
N THR A 53 -3.12 -21.27 0.45
CA THR A 53 -1.87 -20.60 0.84
C THR A 53 -0.69 -21.14 0.04
N LYS A 54 -0.57 -22.46 -0.11
CA LYS A 54 0.50 -23.09 -0.91
C LYS A 54 0.45 -22.64 -2.37
N ASN A 55 -0.73 -22.63 -2.99
CA ASN A 55 -0.89 -22.20 -4.37
C ASN A 55 -0.62 -20.71 -4.56
N THR A 56 -1.01 -19.86 -3.60
CA THR A 56 -0.73 -18.42 -3.65
C THR A 56 0.76 -18.15 -3.51
N LEU A 57 1.43 -18.86 -2.60
CA LEU A 57 2.88 -18.76 -2.44
C LEU A 57 3.63 -19.24 -3.69
N GLN A 58 3.19 -20.36 -4.29
CA GLN A 58 3.77 -20.85 -5.53
C GLN A 58 3.62 -19.81 -6.65
N ARG A 59 2.43 -19.21 -6.81
CA ARG A 59 2.24 -18.11 -7.77
C ARG A 59 3.15 -16.92 -7.48
N PHE A 60 3.37 -16.55 -6.23
CA PHE A 60 4.29 -15.45 -5.92
C PHE A 60 5.74 -15.77 -6.29
N ILE A 61 6.14 -17.04 -6.23
CA ILE A 61 7.45 -17.48 -6.73
C ILE A 61 7.47 -17.42 -8.25
N ASP A 62 6.45 -17.96 -8.90
CA ASP A 62 6.33 -18.02 -10.37
C ASP A 62 6.25 -16.60 -10.98
N ASP A 63 5.56 -15.67 -10.30
CA ASP A 63 5.43 -14.25 -10.67
C ASP A 63 6.68 -13.42 -10.30
N GLY A 64 7.69 -14.02 -9.68
CA GLY A 64 8.92 -13.34 -9.26
C GLY A 64 8.73 -12.31 -8.14
N LEU A 65 7.65 -12.42 -7.36
CA LEU A 65 7.38 -11.57 -6.19
C LEU A 65 8.13 -12.05 -4.94
N VAL A 66 8.38 -13.35 -4.86
CA VAL A 66 9.10 -14.00 -3.75
C VAL A 66 10.21 -14.86 -4.35
N GLU A 67 11.39 -14.83 -3.75
CA GLU A 67 12.52 -15.64 -4.21
C GLU A 67 13.13 -16.47 -3.06
N PHE A 68 13.85 -17.53 -3.44
CA PHE A 68 14.59 -18.35 -2.52
C PHE A 68 16.00 -17.81 -2.33
N VAL A 69 16.37 -17.54 -1.08
CA VAL A 69 17.73 -17.17 -0.69
C VAL A 69 18.34 -18.28 0.15
N LEU A 70 19.55 -18.70 -0.23
CA LEU A 70 20.34 -19.64 0.55
C LEU A 70 21.09 -18.87 1.64
N SER A 71 20.90 -19.29 2.89
CA SER A 71 21.76 -18.83 3.98
C SER A 71 23.08 -19.59 3.99
N LYS A 72 24.07 -19.03 4.70
CA LYS A 72 25.38 -19.65 4.97
C LYS A 72 25.27 -21.06 5.57
N ASN A 73 24.16 -21.36 6.24
CA ASN A 73 23.90 -22.67 6.86
C ASN A 73 23.13 -23.64 5.94
N SER A 74 23.14 -23.42 4.61
CA SER A 74 22.45 -24.24 3.61
C SER A 74 20.92 -24.35 3.77
N ARG A 75 20.32 -23.48 4.59
CA ARG A 75 18.86 -23.35 4.71
C ARG A 75 18.33 -22.40 3.64
N LYS A 76 17.21 -22.77 3.02
CA LYS A 76 16.48 -21.95 2.04
C LYS A 76 15.46 -21.09 2.77
N TYR A 77 15.47 -19.79 2.47
CA TYR A 77 14.52 -18.82 3.01
C TYR A 77 13.78 -18.15 1.86
N LEU A 78 12.53 -17.77 2.12
CA LEU A 78 11.77 -16.91 1.25
C LEU A 78 12.03 -15.45 1.61
N CYS A 79 12.28 -14.62 0.62
CA CYS A 79 12.32 -13.16 0.77
C CYS A 79 11.50 -12.48 -0.34
N LEU A 80 11.08 -11.23 -0.08
CA LEU A 80 10.42 -10.41 -1.10
C LEU A 80 11.44 -9.86 -2.08
N THR A 81 11.15 -10.00 -3.37
CA THR A 81 11.86 -9.26 -4.42
C THR A 81 11.44 -7.78 -4.39
N LYS A 82 12.09 -6.95 -5.21
CA LYS A 82 11.66 -5.55 -5.41
C LYS A 82 10.20 -5.47 -5.86
N ASP A 83 9.76 -6.40 -6.72
CA ASP A 83 8.39 -6.41 -7.24
C ASP A 83 7.40 -7.00 -6.22
N GLY A 84 7.82 -7.97 -5.40
CA GLY A 84 7.07 -8.40 -4.23
C GLY A 84 6.81 -7.28 -3.24
N MET A 85 7.83 -6.45 -2.98
CA MET A 85 7.70 -5.27 -2.13
C MET A 85 6.72 -4.24 -2.71
N LYS A 86 6.80 -3.97 -4.03
CA LYS A 86 5.81 -3.10 -4.71
C LYS A 86 4.39 -3.65 -4.59
N ARG A 87 4.21 -4.97 -4.76
CA ARG A 87 2.91 -5.61 -4.65
C ARG A 87 2.36 -5.54 -3.22
N LEU A 88 3.20 -5.82 -2.23
CA LEU A 88 2.81 -5.71 -0.83
C LEU A 88 2.40 -4.28 -0.49
N ASN A 89 3.17 -3.29 -0.95
CA ASN A 89 2.85 -1.90 -0.74
C ASN A 89 1.49 -1.56 -1.36
N ARG A 90 1.21 -1.98 -2.60
CA ARG A 90 -0.12 -1.81 -3.20
C ARG A 90 -1.23 -2.35 -2.28
N TYR A 91 -1.08 -3.58 -1.75
CA TYR A 91 -2.06 -4.11 -0.80
C TYR A 91 -2.17 -3.32 0.51
N ARG A 92 -1.09 -2.72 1.01
CA ARG A 92 -1.14 -1.86 2.20
C ARG A 92 -1.88 -0.56 1.93
N PHE A 93 -1.73 0.00 0.73
CA PHE A 93 -2.33 1.25 0.33
C PHE A 93 -3.78 1.09 -0.16
N ASP A 94 -4.13 -0.03 -0.79
CA ASP A 94 -5.52 -0.35 -1.18
C ASP A 94 -6.45 -0.38 0.05
N ASP A 95 -5.92 -0.75 1.22
CA ASP A 95 -6.68 -0.80 2.48
C ASP A 95 -6.62 0.52 3.27
N TYR A 96 -5.77 1.48 2.88
CA TYR A 96 -5.61 2.72 3.61
C TYR A 96 -6.74 3.70 3.26
N LYS A 97 -7.59 3.99 4.23
CA LYS A 97 -8.62 5.03 4.12
C LYS A 97 -8.16 6.25 4.90
N ILE A 98 -8.27 7.42 4.27
CA ILE A 98 -8.10 8.67 4.98
C ILE A 98 -9.35 8.87 5.83
N ASP A 99 -9.16 9.03 7.13
CA ASP A 99 -10.26 9.30 8.05
C ASP A 99 -10.90 10.65 7.71
N LYS A 100 -12.17 10.61 7.31
CA LYS A 100 -12.99 11.81 7.09
C LYS A 100 -13.51 12.27 8.46
N PRO A 101 -13.03 13.41 8.99
CA PRO A 101 -13.57 13.95 10.24
C PRO A 101 -15.02 14.41 10.05
N PHE A 102 -15.75 14.53 11.15
CA PHE A 102 -17.13 15.04 11.14
C PHE A 102 -17.20 16.49 10.63
N LEU A 103 -16.20 17.31 10.99
CA LEU A 103 -16.06 18.69 10.53
C LEU A 103 -14.71 18.85 9.87
N TRP A 104 -14.69 19.53 8.72
CA TRP A 104 -13.45 19.95 8.10
C TRP A 104 -12.81 21.09 8.90
N ASP A 105 -11.49 21.04 9.06
CA ASP A 105 -10.71 21.98 9.86
C ASP A 105 -10.39 23.29 9.14
N GLY A 106 -10.95 23.49 7.94
CA GLY A 106 -10.74 24.66 7.10
C GLY A 106 -9.38 24.68 6.40
N LYS A 107 -8.57 23.61 6.49
CA LYS A 107 -7.22 23.58 5.93
C LYS A 107 -7.10 22.52 4.83
N TRP A 108 -6.40 22.87 3.77
CA TRP A 108 -6.03 21.95 2.69
C TRP A 108 -4.73 21.22 3.01
N ARG A 109 -4.66 19.95 2.64
CA ARG A 109 -3.47 19.10 2.67
C ARG A 109 -2.92 18.97 1.27
N LEU A 110 -1.82 19.66 1.00
CA LEU A 110 -1.16 19.62 -0.29
C LEU A 110 0.03 18.67 -0.25
N ILE A 111 0.16 17.90 -1.33
CA ILE A 111 1.32 17.07 -1.59
C ILE A 111 1.94 17.57 -2.88
N ILE A 112 3.19 18.00 -2.79
CA ILE A 112 3.98 18.38 -3.95
C ILE A 112 5.20 17.49 -4.06
N PHE A 113 5.62 17.18 -5.27
CA PHE A 113 6.79 16.35 -5.47
C PHE A 113 7.60 16.74 -6.70
N ASP A 114 8.93 16.63 -6.59
CA ASP A 114 9.86 16.82 -7.69
C ASP A 114 10.68 15.53 -7.89
N ILE A 115 10.07 14.58 -8.58
CA ILE A 115 10.64 13.26 -8.82
C ILE A 115 11.34 13.26 -10.18
N LYS A 116 12.67 13.17 -10.14
CA LYS A 116 13.58 13.14 -11.30
C LYS A 116 13.08 12.17 -12.38
N GLU A 117 13.33 12.51 -13.65
CA GLU A 117 12.83 11.74 -14.79
C GLU A 117 13.29 10.27 -14.81
N ILE A 118 14.51 10.02 -14.33
CA ILE A 118 15.04 8.66 -14.18
C ILE A 118 14.18 7.78 -13.25
N ARG A 119 13.34 8.39 -12.40
CA ARG A 119 12.38 7.75 -11.50
C ARG A 119 10.93 7.94 -11.95
N ARG A 120 10.67 8.09 -13.27
CA ARG A 120 9.32 8.25 -13.84
C ARG A 120 8.33 7.18 -13.37
N GLY A 121 8.79 5.95 -13.15
CA GLY A 121 7.96 4.87 -12.61
C GLY A 121 7.39 5.21 -11.22
N ASP A 122 8.24 5.69 -10.31
CA ASP A 122 7.83 6.08 -8.94
C ASP A 122 6.88 7.28 -8.98
N ARG A 123 7.12 8.22 -9.88
CA ARG A 123 6.26 9.39 -10.11
C ARG A 123 4.85 8.99 -10.56
N ASN A 124 4.76 8.07 -11.52
CA ASN A 124 3.48 7.57 -12.01
C ASN A 124 2.76 6.77 -10.93
N LEU A 125 3.49 5.95 -10.17
CA LEU A 125 2.94 5.20 -9.06
C LEU A 125 2.37 6.12 -7.99
N MET A 126 3.09 7.18 -7.59
CA MET A 126 2.60 8.17 -6.65
C MET A 126 1.29 8.83 -7.11
N ARG A 127 1.24 9.28 -8.37
CA ARG A 127 0.02 9.88 -8.95
C ARG A 127 -1.17 8.91 -8.90
N HIS A 128 -0.94 7.66 -9.27
CA HIS A 128 -1.98 6.65 -9.24
C HIS A 128 -2.49 6.43 -7.82
N MET A 129 -1.60 6.28 -6.84
CA MET A 129 -1.96 6.04 -5.45
C MET A 129 -2.70 7.21 -4.81
N LEU A 130 -2.25 8.45 -5.06
CA LEU A 130 -2.96 9.64 -4.58
C LEU A 130 -4.37 9.73 -5.19
N GLY A 131 -4.53 9.39 -6.47
CA GLY A 131 -5.83 9.33 -7.13
C GLY A 131 -6.77 8.28 -6.52
N GLU A 132 -6.28 7.07 -6.28
CA GLU A 132 -7.05 5.99 -5.62
C GLU A 132 -7.50 6.39 -4.20
N MET A 133 -6.71 7.21 -3.51
CA MET A 133 -7.02 7.73 -2.17
C MET A 133 -7.94 8.95 -2.17
N GLY A 134 -8.40 9.41 -3.34
CA GLY A 134 -9.35 10.53 -3.45
C GLY A 134 -8.71 11.92 -3.44
N PHE A 135 -7.38 12.04 -3.53
CA PHE A 135 -6.76 13.35 -3.77
C PHE A 135 -7.17 13.89 -5.13
N LYS A 136 -7.32 15.21 -5.20
CA LYS A 136 -7.56 15.92 -6.47
C LYS A 136 -6.24 16.48 -7.00
N ARG A 137 -6.08 16.43 -8.31
CA ARG A 137 -4.87 16.90 -8.99
C ARG A 137 -5.00 18.38 -9.31
N LEU A 138 -4.15 19.22 -8.70
CA LEU A 138 -4.04 20.66 -9.02
C LEU A 138 -3.11 20.89 -10.21
N GLN A 139 -1.98 20.18 -10.23
CA GLN A 139 -1.00 20.19 -11.33
C GLN A 139 -0.38 18.79 -11.46
N ASN A 140 0.49 18.60 -12.44
CA ASN A 140 1.13 17.31 -12.68
C ASN A 140 1.85 16.72 -11.45
N SER A 141 2.36 17.57 -10.55
CA SER A 141 3.02 17.14 -9.32
C SER A 141 2.50 17.84 -8.08
N VAL A 142 1.26 18.35 -8.12
CA VAL A 142 0.59 19.03 -7.01
C VAL A 142 -0.78 18.40 -6.81
N TRP A 143 -1.00 17.85 -5.62
CA TRP A 143 -2.20 17.13 -5.25
C TRP A 143 -2.77 17.70 -3.95
N VAL A 144 -4.09 17.66 -3.80
CA VAL A 144 -4.79 18.28 -2.68
C VAL A 144 -5.86 17.37 -2.10
N HIS A 145 -6.02 17.42 -0.78
CA HIS A 145 -7.05 16.74 -0.02
C HIS A 145 -7.45 17.58 1.20
N PRO A 146 -8.71 17.53 1.68
CA PRO A 146 -9.12 18.35 2.83
C PRO A 146 -8.74 17.74 4.18
N TYR A 147 -8.55 16.42 4.26
CA TYR A 147 -8.36 15.71 5.53
C TYR A 147 -6.90 15.31 5.75
N GLY A 148 -6.48 15.29 7.01
CA GLY A 148 -5.12 14.95 7.43
C GLY A 148 -4.71 13.55 6.98
N CYS A 149 -3.51 13.44 6.42
CA CYS A 149 -3.01 12.20 5.81
C CYS A 149 -1.49 12.04 5.99
N GLU A 150 -0.93 12.65 7.03
CA GLU A 150 0.52 12.74 7.22
C GLU A 150 1.17 11.36 7.45
N GLU A 151 0.56 10.53 8.29
CA GLU A 151 1.04 9.17 8.54
C GLU A 151 1.10 8.32 7.27
N MET A 152 0.03 8.39 6.46
CA MET A 152 -0.05 7.74 5.15
C MET A 152 1.08 8.18 4.24
N LEU A 153 1.28 9.49 4.14
CA LEU A 153 2.29 10.06 3.25
C LEU A 153 3.69 9.68 3.71
N ASN A 154 3.94 9.64 5.02
CA ASN A 154 5.22 9.18 5.56
C ASN A 154 5.49 7.71 5.20
N LEU A 155 4.48 6.83 5.31
CA LEU A 155 4.60 5.45 4.85
C LEU A 155 4.90 5.38 3.35
N LEU A 156 4.23 6.20 2.53
CA LEU A 156 4.45 6.29 1.09
C LEU A 156 5.89 6.74 0.75
N LYS A 157 6.36 7.79 1.41
CA LYS A 157 7.71 8.35 1.22
C LYS A 157 8.79 7.34 1.57
N ILE A 158 8.65 6.63 2.68
CA ILE A 158 9.58 5.57 3.10
C ILE A 158 9.58 4.43 2.09
N ASN A 159 8.40 3.93 1.73
CA ASN A 159 8.25 2.78 0.83
C ASN A 159 8.80 3.02 -0.56
N LEU A 160 8.67 4.24 -1.08
CA LEU A 160 9.19 4.62 -2.39
C LEU A 160 10.62 5.19 -2.31
N GLY A 161 11.18 5.40 -1.12
CA GLY A 161 12.48 6.07 -0.99
C GLY A 161 12.47 7.49 -1.57
N LEU A 162 11.40 8.24 -1.32
CA LEU A 162 11.14 9.59 -1.86
C LEU A 162 11.16 10.68 -0.77
N ASN A 163 11.88 10.44 0.34
CA ASN A 163 11.82 11.28 1.53
C ASN A 163 12.13 12.77 1.27
N ARG A 164 13.04 13.04 0.32
CA ARG A 164 13.48 14.40 -0.05
C ARG A 164 12.76 14.97 -1.28
N ASP A 165 12.08 14.12 -2.03
CA ASP A 165 11.47 14.49 -3.31
C ASP A 165 9.99 14.89 -3.14
N VAL A 166 9.44 14.80 -1.93
CA VAL A 166 8.00 14.95 -1.63
C VAL A 166 7.81 15.82 -0.39
N LEU A 167 7.01 16.86 -0.53
CA LEU A 167 6.66 17.80 0.52
C LEU A 167 5.18 17.72 0.84
N TYR A 168 4.88 17.85 2.13
CA TYR A 168 3.53 17.94 2.68
C TYR A 168 3.32 19.35 3.19
N LEU A 169 2.23 19.98 2.79
CA LEU A 169 1.87 21.32 3.23
C LEU A 169 0.47 21.31 3.83
N VAL A 170 0.32 22.02 4.94
CA VAL A 170 -0.98 22.37 5.50
C VAL A 170 -1.23 23.82 5.13
N VAL A 171 -2.24 24.04 4.30
CA VAL A 171 -2.52 25.34 3.68
C VAL A 171 -3.89 25.82 4.14
N GLU A 172 -3.93 26.96 4.84
CA GLU A 172 -5.18 27.54 5.33
C GLU A 172 -5.98 28.25 4.22
N LYS A 173 -5.29 28.81 3.23
CA LYS A 173 -5.91 29.52 2.12
C LYS A 173 -5.38 29.03 0.79
N LEU A 174 -6.28 28.53 -0.05
CA LEU A 174 -6.02 28.16 -1.44
C LEU A 174 -6.91 29.02 -2.32
N GLU A 175 -6.32 29.77 -3.26
CA GLU A 175 -7.09 30.62 -4.16
C GLU A 175 -7.94 29.77 -5.11
N ASN A 176 -9.14 30.28 -5.44
CA ASN A 176 -10.08 29.63 -6.36
C ASN A 176 -10.44 28.18 -5.98
N ASP A 177 -10.51 27.86 -4.68
CA ASP A 177 -10.79 26.50 -4.17
C ASP A 177 -12.28 26.09 -4.22
N LYS A 178 -13.18 26.94 -4.73
CA LYS A 178 -14.64 26.66 -4.78
C LYS A 178 -14.97 25.32 -5.44
N TRP A 179 -14.30 24.99 -6.54
CA TRP A 179 -14.51 23.71 -7.23
C TRP A 179 -14.01 22.53 -6.40
N LEU A 180 -12.92 22.68 -5.64
CA LEU A 180 -12.44 21.64 -4.72
C LEU A 180 -13.43 21.43 -3.58
N ARG A 181 -13.95 22.50 -2.99
CA ARG A 181 -14.97 22.41 -1.93
C ARG A 181 -16.17 21.62 -2.43
N SER A 182 -16.63 21.91 -3.65
CA SER A 182 -17.71 21.15 -4.29
C SER A 182 -17.35 19.67 -4.50
N GLU A 183 -16.14 19.36 -4.97
CA GLU A 183 -15.68 17.97 -5.19
C GLU A 183 -15.58 17.15 -3.90
N PHE A 184 -15.35 17.81 -2.76
CA PHE A 184 -15.22 17.18 -1.44
C PHE A 184 -16.45 17.34 -0.54
N GLU A 185 -17.51 17.98 -1.04
CA GLU A 185 -18.75 18.27 -0.31
C GLU A 185 -18.50 19.08 0.98
N LEU A 186 -17.75 20.20 0.85
CA LEU A 186 -17.36 21.12 1.92
C LEU A 186 -18.02 22.50 1.82
#